data_AF-A0A5Q0ULW5-F1
#
_entry.id   AF-A0A5Q0ULW5-F1
#
_cell.length_a   1.000
_cell.length_b   1.000
_cell.length_c   1.000
_cell.angle_alpha   90.00
_cell.angle_beta   90.00
_cell.angle_gamma   90.00
#
_symmetry.space_group_name_H-M   'P 1'
#
loop_
_entity.id
_entity.type
_entity.pdbx_description
1 polymer ?
#
loop_
_entity_poly.entity_id
_entity_poly.type
_entity_poly.pdbx_seq_one_letter_code
_entity_poly.pdbx_strand_id
1 'polypeptide(L)' 'MSVLKSILGFVFLVVAGNIVAALIAGIVTAFGIVPFEFAMSDAGSAIFSLVGFAIVLGVYSKVSG' A
#
# COMPACT_ATOMS: atom_id res chain seq x y z
N MET A 1 -9.50 -12.00 21.49
CA MET A 1 -9.62 -10.70 20.78
C MET A 1 -11.05 -10.58 20.27
N SER A 2 -11.73 -9.44 20.43
CA SER A 2 -13.08 -9.28 19.85
C SER A 2 -12.97 -9.20 18.32
N VAL A 3 -13.93 -9.78 17.60
CA VAL A 3 -13.99 -9.76 16.11
C VAL A 3 -13.85 -8.34 15.57
N LEU A 4 -14.46 -7.37 16.25
CA LEU A 4 -14.35 -5.94 15.92
C LEU A 4 -12.90 -5.43 15.92
N LYS A 5 -12.06 -5.85 16.87
CA LYS A 5 -10.65 -5.45 16.92
C LYS A 5 -9.84 -6.04 15.77
N SER A 6 -10.13 -7.27 15.35
CA SER A 6 -9.50 -7.87 14.16
C SER A 6 -9.90 -7.17 12.87
N ILE A 7 -11.19 -6.85 12.70
CA ILE A 7 -11.67 -6.12 11.51
C ILE A 7 -11.03 -4.73 11.45
N LEU A 8 -11.02 -3.99 12.56
CA LEU A 8 -10.39 -2.68 12.62
C LEU A 8 -8.89 -2.76 12.30
N GLY A 9 -8.17 -3.74 12.86
CA GLY A 9 -6.75 -3.95 12.54
C GLY A 9 -6.50 -4.20 11.05
N PHE A 10 -7.35 -5.03 10.42
CA PHE A 10 -7.27 -5.28 8.98
C PHE A 10 -7.56 -4.02 8.15
N VAL A 11 -8.61 -3.26 8.49
CA VAL A 11 -8.95 -2.01 7.82
C VAL A 11 -7.78 -1.01 7.92
N PHE A 12 -7.15 -0.89 9.09
CA PHE A 12 -5.98 -0.04 9.26
C PHE A 12 -4.80 -0.48 8.38
N LEU A 13 -4.52 -1.78 8.29
CA LEU A 13 -3.48 -2.31 7.40
C LEU A 13 -3.76 -2.00 5.92
N VAL A 14 -5.00 -2.14 5.48
CA VAL A 14 -5.41 -1.85 4.09
C VAL A 14 -5.30 -0.35 3.78
N VAL A 15 -5.77 0.51 4.68
CA VAL A 15 -5.66 1.97 4.51
C VAL A 15 -4.20 2.41 4.48
N ALA A 16 -3.38 1.93 5.42
CA ALA A 16 -1.95 2.22 5.44
C ALA A 16 -1.25 1.73 4.16
N GLY A 17 -1.59 0.53 3.68
CA GLY A 17 -1.06 -0.01 2.43
C GLY A 17 -1.34 0.89 1.23
N ASN A 18 -2.58 1.39 1.10
CA ASN A 18 -2.95 2.29 0.00
C ASN A 18 -2.28 3.67 0.09
N ILE A 19 -2.04 4.19 1.30
CA ILE A 19 -1.28 5.45 1.47
C ILE A 19 0.16 5.28 1.00
N VAL A 20 0.83 4.19 1.42
CA VAL A 20 2.20 3.89 1.00
C VAL A 20 2.27 3.66 -0.51
N ALA A 21 1.28 2.96 -1.08
CA ALA A 21 1.15 2.76 -2.52
C ALA A 21 1.12 4.08 -3.30
N ALA A 22 0.27 5.02 -2.89
CA ALA A 22 0.13 6.33 -3.53
C ALA A 22 1.44 7.15 -3.45
N LEU A 23 2.12 7.10 -2.31
CA LEU A 23 3.43 7.73 -2.12
C LEU A 23 4.48 7.17 -3.09
N ILE A 24 4.54 5.83 -3.23
CA ILE A 24 5.49 5.19 -4.14
C ILE A 24 5.17 5.54 -5.59
N ALA A 25 3.90 5.46 -6.00
CA ALA A 25 3.45 5.84 -7.33
C ALA A 25 3.83 7.30 -7.66
N GLY A 26 3.60 8.22 -6.73
CA GLY A 26 3.99 9.62 -6.88
C GLY A 26 5.51 9.82 -7.02
N ILE A 27 6.30 9.08 -6.25
CA ILE A 27 7.77 9.13 -6.34
C ILE A 27 8.24 8.59 -7.70
N VAL A 28 7.82 7.39 -8.09
CA VAL A 28 8.32 6.76 -9.33
C VAL A 28 7.87 7.49 -10.59
N THR A 29 6.72 8.16 -10.55
CA THR A 29 6.26 9.02 -11.66
C THR A 29 7.03 10.34 -11.71
N ALA A 30 7.30 10.97 -10.57
CA ALA A 30 8.11 12.21 -10.51
C ALA A 30 9.55 12.02 -11.03
N PHE A 31 10.13 10.84 -10.81
CA PHE A 31 11.45 10.48 -11.35
C PHE A 31 11.43 9.95 -12.79
N GLY A 32 10.25 9.90 -13.44
CA GLY A 32 10.11 9.39 -14.81
C GLY A 32 10.40 7.90 -14.97
N ILE A 33 10.42 7.13 -13.87
CA ILE A 33 10.63 5.67 -13.89
C ILE A 33 9.38 4.97 -14.44
N VAL A 34 8.21 5.50 -14.09
CA VAL A 34 6.90 4.96 -14.50
C VAL A 34 6.08 6.09 -15.12
N PRO A 35 5.45 5.89 -16.30
CA PRO A 35 4.54 6.86 -16.88
C PRO A 35 3.34 7.14 -15.97
N PHE A 36 2.89 8.39 -15.92
CA PHE A 36 1.73 8.79 -15.10
C PHE A 36 0.46 8.03 -15.51
N GLU A 37 0.29 7.81 -16.81
CA GLU A 37 -0.83 7.06 -17.39
C GLU A 37 -0.86 5.62 -16.91
N PHE A 38 0.31 4.99 -16.78
CA PHE A 38 0.41 3.65 -16.22
C PHE A 38 0.07 3.66 -14.73
N ALA A 39 0.61 4.60 -13.95
CA ALA A 39 0.34 4.69 -12.53
C ALA A 39 -1.13 4.96 -12.18
N MET A 40 -1.86 5.63 -13.07
CA MET A 40 -3.31 5.90 -12.95
C MET A 40 -4.20 4.78 -13.51
N SER A 41 -3.64 3.84 -14.28
CA SER A 41 -4.40 2.72 -14.84
C SER A 41 -4.82 1.72 -13.75
N ASP A 42 -5.86 0.93 -14.01
CA ASP A 42 -6.31 -0.13 -13.09
C ASP A 42 -5.18 -1.12 -12.75
N ALA A 43 -4.36 -1.46 -13.75
CA ALA A 43 -3.22 -2.35 -13.59
C ALA A 43 -2.13 -1.72 -12.71
N GLY A 44 -1.77 -0.46 -12.97
CA GLY A 44 -0.77 0.25 -12.17
C GLY A 44 -1.23 0.45 -10.72
N SER A 45 -2.48 0.87 -10.53
CA SER A 45 -3.10 1.03 -9.22
C SER A 45 -3.08 -0.29 -8.42
N ALA A 46 -3.42 -1.41 -9.04
CA ALA A 46 -3.36 -2.72 -8.40
C ALA A 46 -1.92 -3.11 -7.99
N ILE A 47 -0.94 -2.86 -8.86
CA ILE A 47 0.48 -3.14 -8.57
C ILE A 47 0.96 -2.28 -7.42
N PHE A 48 0.73 -0.97 -7.45
CA PHE A 48 1.18 -0.09 -6.37
C PHE A 48 0.47 -0.40 -5.06
N SER A 49 -0.82 -0.73 -5.08
CA SER A 49 -1.57 -1.15 -3.88
C SER A 49 -0.96 -2.42 -3.25
N LEU A 50 -0.60 -3.41 -4.07
CA LEU A 50 0.10 -4.62 -3.59
C LEU A 50 1.47 -4.30 -3.01
N VAL A 51 2.25 -3.43 -3.65
CA VAL A 51 3.56 -3.00 -3.16
C VAL A 51 3.42 -2.28 -1.81
N GLY A 52 2.49 -1.33 -1.70
CA GLY A 52 2.22 -0.62 -0.47
C GLY A 52 1.76 -1.54 0.66
N PHE A 53 0.89 -2.51 0.35
CA PHE A 53 0.44 -3.51 1.31
C PHE A 53 1.57 -4.44 1.77
N ALA A 54 2.43 -4.90 0.85
CA ALA A 54 3.58 -5.75 1.18
C ALA A 54 4.58 -5.03 2.10
N ILE A 55 4.82 -3.74 1.87
CA ILE A 55 5.69 -2.92 2.73
C ILE A 55 5.09 -2.80 4.12
N VAL A 56 3.80 -2.42 4.22
CA VAL A 56 3.13 -2.26 5.51
C VAL A 56 3.08 -3.57 6.28
N LEU A 57 2.79 -4.70 5.62
CA LEU A 57 2.86 -6.02 6.24
C LEU A 57 4.27 -6.36 6.73
N GLY A 58 5.30 -6.09 5.92
CA GLY A 58 6.69 -6.34 6.30
C GLY A 58 7.18 -5.48 7.47
N VAL A 59 6.69 -4.24 7.57
CA VAL A 59 6.94 -3.38 8.74
C VAL A 59 6.16 -3.90 9.95
N TYR A 60 4.88 -4.22 9.77
CA TYR A 60 4.03 -4.76 10.83
C TYR A 60 4.64 -6.03 11.43
N SER A 61 5.07 -6.99 10.61
CA SER A 61 5.69 -8.23 11.08
C SER A 61 6.99 -8.02 11.85
N LYS A 62 7.72 -6.92 11.60
CA LYS A 62 8.95 -6.59 12.34
C LYS A 62 8.67 -5.92 13.69
N VAL A 63 7.56 -5.19 13.81
CA VAL A 63 7.22 -4.40 15.01
C VAL A 63 6.30 -5.16 15.97
N SER A 64 5.53 -6.11 15.46
CA SER A 64 4.57 -6.91 16.27
C SER A 64 5.08 -8.30 16.67
N GLY A 65 6.37 -8.58 16.41
CA GLY A 65 7.10 -9.72 16.96
C GLY A 65 7.61 -9.46 18.37
#